data_AF-A0A532AMM3-F1
#
_entry.id   AF-A0A532AMM3-F1
#
_cell.length_a   1.000
_cell.length_b   1.000
_cell.length_c   1.000
_cell.angle_alpha   90.00
_cell.angle_beta   90.00
_cell.angle_gamma   90.00
#
_symmetry.space_group_name_H-M   'P 1'
#
loop_
_entity.id
_entity.type
_entity.pdbx_description
1 polymer ?
#
loop_
_entity_poly.entity_id
_entity_poly.type
_entity_poly.pdbx_seq_one_letter_code
_entity_poly.pdbx_strand_id
1 'polypeptide(L)'
;AVRAPDATLIWSGPDQFLVLSNGGKHASEPLSQAFAQSASLSDQSHARVLISVSGEKARAMLAKLSSLDLHPAAFPAGTGAATSIDHTSINLWRGNDRPDGQAVFNLLVFATFAESLWHTIFDAAAEYGVDIGHSEELG
;
A
#
# COMPACT_ATOMS: atom_id res chain seq x y z
N ALA A 1 -0.57 -6.09 7.23
CA ALA A 1 -1.15 -4.81 7.64
C ALA A 1 -2.42 -5.07 8.44
N VAL A 2 -2.54 -4.46 9.62
CA VAL A 2 -3.73 -4.54 10.47
C VAL A 2 -4.55 -3.28 10.26
N ARG A 3 -5.85 -3.42 10.01
CA ARG A 3 -6.76 -2.28 9.75
C ARG A 3 -7.61 -1.98 10.99
N ALA A 4 -7.69 -0.70 11.32
CA ALA A 4 -8.67 -0.09 12.22
C ALA A 4 -9.67 0.74 11.38
N PRO A 5 -10.80 1.19 11.95
CA PRO A 5 -11.80 1.95 11.21
C PRO A 5 -11.26 3.19 10.47
N ASP A 6 -10.21 3.80 11.00
CA ASP A 6 -9.66 5.08 10.57
C ASP A 6 -8.13 5.06 10.39
N ALA A 7 -7.50 3.89 10.53
CA ALA A 7 -6.06 3.72 10.30
C ALA A 7 -5.70 2.33 9.77
N THR A 8 -4.56 2.23 9.10
CA THR A 8 -3.92 0.96 8.77
C THR A 8 -2.49 0.95 9.31
N LEU A 9 -2.16 -0.07 10.10
CA LEU A 9 -0.80 -0.34 10.56
C LEU A 9 -0.12 -1.30 9.60
N ILE A 10 0.93 -0.83 8.92
CA ILE A 10 1.65 -1.53 7.87
C ILE A 10 3.01 -1.95 8.45
N TRP A 11 3.33 -3.24 8.35
CA TRP A 11 4.66 -3.73 8.74
C TRP A 11 5.69 -3.36 7.68
N SER A 12 6.83 -2.81 8.11
CA SER A 12 7.91 -2.37 7.21
C SER A 12 9.27 -2.97 7.54
N GLY A 13 9.37 -3.70 8.65
CA GLY A 13 10.59 -4.36 9.09
C GLY A 13 10.50 -4.77 10.58
N PRO A 14 11.50 -5.50 11.10
CA PRO A 14 11.62 -5.73 12.54
C PRO A 14 11.55 -4.40 13.30
N ASP A 15 10.64 -4.31 14.26
CA ASP A 15 10.38 -3.12 15.08
C ASP A 15 10.04 -1.83 14.29
N GLN A 16 9.62 -1.97 13.02
CA GLN A 16 9.31 -0.84 12.14
C GLN A 16 7.92 -0.97 11.52
N PHE A 17 7.12 0.07 11.71
CA PHE A 17 5.75 0.14 11.23
C PHE A 17 5.46 1.51 10.64
N LEU A 18 4.56 1.53 9.66
CA LEU A 18 3.96 2.74 9.10
C LEU A 18 2.50 2.79 9.50
N VAL A 19 2.02 3.98 9.86
CA VAL A 19 0.60 4.23 10.15
C VAL A 19 0.04 5.09 9.03
N LEU A 20 -0.97 4.57 8.34
CA LEU A 20 -1.74 5.31 7.34
C LEU A 20 -3.09 5.70 7.95
N SER A 21 -3.36 6.99 8.12
CA SER A 21 -4.64 7.50 8.64
C SER A 21 -5.59 7.92 7.52
N ASN A 22 -6.87 7.54 7.63
CA ASN A 22 -7.91 8.08 6.75
C ASN A 22 -8.33 9.48 7.22
N GLY A 23 -8.19 10.47 6.35
CA GLY A 23 -8.71 11.83 6.56
C GLY A 23 -7.98 12.66 7.61
N GLY A 24 -6.71 12.33 7.92
CA GLY A 24 -5.86 13.13 8.82
C GLY A 24 -6.29 13.14 10.30
N LYS A 25 -7.26 12.29 10.68
CA LYS A 25 -7.83 12.24 12.04
C LYS A 25 -6.88 11.63 13.07
N HIS A 26 -5.95 10.78 12.64
CA HIS A 26 -4.79 10.37 13.45
C HIS A 26 -3.58 11.22 13.08
N ALA A 27 -3.69 12.52 13.35
CA ALA A 27 -2.53 13.39 13.36
C ALA A 27 -1.43 12.82 14.28
N SER A 28 -0.20 13.24 14.07
CA SER A 28 0.98 12.76 14.82
C SER A 28 0.81 12.82 16.35
N GLU A 29 -0.01 13.73 16.87
CA GLU A 29 -0.09 14.03 18.30
C GLU A 29 -0.71 12.90 19.16
N PRO A 30 -1.93 12.36 18.88
CA PRO A 30 -2.44 11.18 19.58
C PRO A 30 -1.52 9.96 19.53
N LEU A 31 -0.90 9.71 18.37
CA LEU A 31 0.01 8.57 18.18
C LEU A 31 1.31 8.78 18.97
N SER A 32 1.84 10.00 18.97
CA SER A 32 3.05 10.36 19.73
C SER A 32 2.85 10.06 21.22
N GLN A 33 1.70 10.43 21.79
CA GLN A 33 1.39 10.12 23.19
C GLN A 33 1.26 8.63 23.46
N ALA A 34 0.57 7.88 22.58
CA ALA A 34 0.39 6.44 22.74
C ALA A 34 1.72 5.66 22.67
N PHE A 35 2.67 6.13 21.86
CA PHE A 35 3.95 5.47 21.64
C PHE A 35 5.14 6.07 22.39
N ALA A 36 4.94 7.12 23.19
CA ALA A 36 6.01 7.91 23.82
C ALA A 36 7.04 7.10 24.62
N GLN A 37 6.69 5.90 25.10
CA GLN A 37 7.56 5.03 25.90
C GLN A 37 8.04 3.77 25.13
N SER A 38 7.60 3.58 23.89
CA SER A 38 7.79 2.30 23.17
C SER A 38 8.34 2.47 21.75
N ALA A 39 8.17 3.65 21.12
CA ALA A 39 8.69 3.89 19.78
C ALA A 39 9.00 5.37 19.53
N SER A 40 9.86 5.64 18.55
CA SER A 40 10.01 6.96 17.96
C SER A 40 9.00 7.14 16.83
N LEU A 41 8.31 8.28 16.79
CA LEU A 41 7.37 8.61 15.73
C LEU A 41 7.93 9.70 14.83
N SER A 42 7.80 9.54 13.51
CA SER A 42 8.12 10.58 12.53
C SER A 42 6.99 10.72 11.52
N ASP A 43 6.66 11.97 11.19
CA ASP A 43 5.72 12.24 10.10
C ASP A 43 6.41 11.93 8.76
N GLN A 44 5.78 11.07 7.96
CA GLN A 44 6.25 10.65 6.63
C GLN A 44 5.21 10.92 5.55
N SER A 45 4.18 11.73 5.84
CA SER A 45 3.03 11.95 4.95
C SER A 45 3.44 12.54 3.60
N HIS A 46 4.35 13.52 3.59
CA HIS A 46 4.87 14.12 2.35
C HIS A 46 5.93 13.27 1.64
N ALA A 47 6.56 12.33 2.36
CA ALA A 47 7.67 11.56 1.83
C ALA A 47 7.22 10.37 0.96
N ARG A 48 5.92 10.03 0.99
CA ARG A 48 5.41 8.80 0.41
C ARG A 48 4.14 9.01 -0.39
N VAL A 49 3.97 8.18 -1.42
CA VAL A 49 2.78 8.14 -2.27
C VAL A 49 2.18 6.74 -2.18
N LEU A 50 0.87 6.69 -2.05
CA LEU A 50 0.09 5.46 -2.09
C LEU A 50 -0.50 5.27 -3.49
N ILE A 51 -0.19 4.13 -4.10
CA ILE A 51 -0.80 3.66 -5.34
C ILE A 51 -1.64 2.43 -5.01
N SER A 52 -2.91 2.45 -5.38
CA SER A 52 -3.82 1.32 -5.17
C SER A 52 -4.21 0.70 -6.50
N VAL A 53 -4.12 -0.63 -6.57
CA VAL A 53 -4.44 -1.41 -7.77
C VAL A 53 -5.49 -2.44 -7.41
N SER A 54 -6.51 -2.57 -8.26
CA SER A 54 -7.56 -3.56 -8.09
C SER A 54 -8.17 -3.99 -9.42
N GLY A 55 -8.92 -5.09 -9.37
CA GLY A 55 -9.60 -5.66 -10.53
C GLY A 55 -9.09 -7.06 -10.85
N GLU A 56 -9.78 -7.73 -11.77
CA GLU A 56 -9.55 -9.15 -12.05
C GLU A 56 -8.12 -9.45 -12.48
N LYS A 57 -7.51 -8.50 -13.23
CA LYS A 57 -6.16 -8.63 -13.78
C LYS A 57 -5.07 -8.05 -12.88
N ALA A 58 -5.41 -7.52 -11.70
CA ALA A 58 -4.44 -6.90 -10.79
C ALA A 58 -3.30 -7.84 -10.39
N ARG A 59 -3.63 -9.11 -10.07
CA ARG A 59 -2.62 -10.13 -9.72
C ARG A 59 -1.71 -10.46 -10.90
N ALA A 60 -2.29 -10.65 -12.09
CA ALA A 60 -1.53 -10.98 -13.29
C ALA A 60 -0.58 -9.84 -13.68
N MET A 61 -1.05 -8.59 -13.57
CA MET A 61 -0.23 -7.40 -13.79
C MET A 61 0.89 -7.30 -12.75
N LEU A 62 0.58 -7.39 -11.45
CA LEU A 62 1.59 -7.28 -10.39
C LEU A 62 2.62 -8.41 -10.44
N ALA A 63 2.25 -9.60 -10.90
CA ALA A 63 3.19 -10.71 -11.10
C ALA A 63 4.25 -10.43 -12.18
N LYS A 64 4.03 -9.46 -13.08
CA LYS A 64 5.06 -8.99 -14.02
C LYS A 64 6.11 -8.11 -13.32
N LEU A 65 5.75 -7.50 -12.20
CA LEU A 65 6.52 -6.45 -11.52
C LEU A 65 7.17 -6.92 -10.23
N SER A 66 6.56 -7.89 -9.55
CA SER A 66 6.96 -8.40 -8.25
C SER A 66 7.17 -9.90 -8.27
N SER A 67 8.18 -10.36 -7.54
CA SER A 67 8.46 -11.79 -7.31
C SER A 67 7.62 -12.39 -6.17
N LEU A 68 6.79 -11.59 -5.49
CA LEU A 68 5.92 -12.09 -4.43
C LEU A 68 4.83 -12.99 -5.00
N ASP A 69 4.55 -14.10 -4.31
CA ASP A 69 3.38 -14.91 -4.60
C ASP A 69 2.11 -14.19 -4.11
N LEU A 70 1.34 -13.62 -5.05
CA LEU A 70 0.09 -12.90 -4.77
C LEU A 70 -1.16 -13.80 -4.88
N HIS A 71 -0.98 -15.12 -4.92
CA HIS A 71 -2.09 -16.07 -4.90
C HIS A 71 -2.90 -15.91 -3.60
N PRO A 72 -4.25 -16.00 -3.63
CA PRO A 72 -5.09 -15.80 -2.44
C PRO A 72 -4.71 -16.66 -1.22
N ALA A 73 -4.18 -17.86 -1.46
CA ALA A 73 -3.73 -18.76 -0.39
C ALA A 73 -2.40 -18.31 0.26
N ALA A 74 -1.51 -17.65 -0.47
CA ALA A 74 -0.20 -17.20 0.02
C ALA A 74 -0.23 -15.75 0.51
N PHE A 75 -1.04 -14.89 -0.12
CA PHE A 75 -1.16 -13.47 0.18
C PHE A 75 -2.62 -13.06 0.44
N PRO A 76 -3.23 -13.57 1.53
CA PRO A 76 -4.60 -13.23 1.90
C PRO A 76 -4.74 -11.75 2.32
N ALA A 77 -5.99 -11.29 2.45
CA ALA A 77 -6.27 -9.95 2.96
C ALA A 77 -5.61 -9.73 4.33
N GLY A 78 -5.00 -8.55 4.52
CA GLY A 78 -4.23 -8.23 5.72
C GLY A 78 -2.76 -8.65 5.66
N THR A 79 -2.31 -9.42 4.66
CA THR A 79 -0.87 -9.69 4.47
C THR A 79 -0.17 -8.46 3.91
N GLY A 80 1.06 -8.21 4.34
CA GLY A 80 1.92 -7.18 3.76
C GLY A 80 3.39 -7.56 3.84
N ALA A 81 4.17 -6.97 2.94
CA ALA A 81 5.60 -7.20 2.82
C ALA A 81 6.32 -5.90 2.42
N ALA A 82 7.48 -5.68 3.01
CA ALA A 82 8.47 -4.77 2.45
C ALA A 82 9.20 -5.52 1.32
N THR A 83 9.18 -4.95 0.11
CA THR A 83 9.74 -5.57 -1.10
C THR A 83 10.28 -4.50 -2.04
N SER A 84 10.66 -4.89 -3.25
CA SER A 84 11.02 -3.95 -4.31
C SER A 84 10.36 -4.31 -5.63
N ILE A 85 10.08 -3.28 -6.43
CA ILE A 85 9.69 -3.37 -7.84
C ILE A 85 10.70 -2.52 -8.60
N ASP A 86 11.34 -3.07 -9.63
CA ASP A 86 12.34 -2.36 -10.44
C ASP A 86 13.36 -1.58 -9.60
N HIS A 87 14.02 -2.28 -8.66
CA HIS A 87 14.98 -1.72 -7.70
C HIS A 87 14.44 -0.63 -6.73
N THR A 88 13.15 -0.30 -6.81
CA THR A 88 12.50 0.69 -5.95
C THR A 88 11.88 -0.01 -4.75
N SER A 89 12.33 0.36 -3.54
CA SER A 89 11.77 -0.17 -2.30
C SER A 89 10.34 0.31 -2.08
N ILE A 90 9.43 -0.63 -1.83
CA ILE A 90 8.02 -0.38 -1.57
C ILE A 90 7.52 -1.19 -0.36
N ASN A 91 6.42 -0.73 0.22
CA ASN A 91 5.60 -1.57 1.09
C ASN A 91 4.36 -1.99 0.31
N LEU A 92 4.22 -3.29 0.05
CA LEU A 92 3.05 -3.88 -0.60
C LEU A 92 2.16 -4.52 0.46
N TRP A 93 0.86 -4.22 0.47
CA TRP A 93 -0.08 -4.99 1.29
C TRP A 93 -1.40 -5.23 0.59
N ARG A 94 -2.05 -6.32 1.02
CA ARG A 94 -3.37 -6.71 0.56
C ARG A 94 -4.44 -6.05 1.42
N GLY A 95 -5.22 -5.16 0.81
CA GLY A 95 -6.39 -4.55 1.44
C GLY A 95 -7.60 -5.49 1.52
N ASN A 96 -8.75 -4.95 1.89
CA ASN A 96 -10.01 -5.68 1.76
C ASN A 96 -10.40 -5.82 0.29
N ASP A 97 -11.32 -6.74 0.01
CA ASP A 97 -11.99 -6.78 -1.29
C ASP A 97 -12.89 -5.56 -1.45
N ARG A 98 -12.99 -5.09 -2.69
CA ARG A 98 -14.04 -4.15 -3.09
C ARG A 98 -15.43 -4.82 -2.98
N PRO A 99 -16.52 -4.05 -2.96
CA PRO A 99 -17.89 -4.62 -2.92
C PRO A 99 -18.20 -5.61 -4.05
N ASP A 100 -17.50 -5.49 -5.18
CA ASP A 100 -17.57 -6.39 -6.34
C ASP A 100 -16.70 -7.67 -6.19
N GLY A 101 -16.08 -7.88 -5.02
CA GLY A 101 -15.20 -9.02 -4.73
C GLY A 101 -13.79 -8.88 -5.28
N GLN A 102 -13.42 -7.74 -5.87
CA GLN A 102 -12.11 -7.57 -6.47
C GLN A 102 -11.04 -7.25 -5.43
N ALA A 103 -9.89 -7.91 -5.62
CA ALA A 103 -8.73 -7.73 -4.76
C ALA A 103 -8.12 -6.33 -4.90
N VAL A 104 -7.85 -5.67 -3.77
CA VAL A 104 -7.10 -4.42 -3.67
C VAL A 104 -5.68 -4.68 -3.16
N PHE A 105 -4.70 -4.24 -3.93
CA PHE A 105 -3.28 -4.22 -3.59
C PHE A 105 -2.84 -2.77 -3.43
N ASN A 106 -2.14 -2.48 -2.35
CA ASN A 106 -1.69 -1.15 -2.01
C ASN A 106 -0.17 -1.11 -2.03
N LEU A 107 0.40 -0.14 -2.73
CA LEU A 107 1.83 0.06 -2.89
C LEU A 107 2.19 1.43 -2.31
N LEU A 108 2.96 1.45 -1.24
CA LEU A 108 3.47 2.67 -0.63
C LEU A 108 4.94 2.84 -0.96
N VAL A 109 5.24 3.87 -1.75
CA VAL A 109 6.56 4.16 -2.30
C VAL A 109 7.03 5.54 -1.85
N PHE A 110 8.34 5.80 -1.87
CA PHE A 110 8.84 7.16 -1.70
C PHE A 110 8.37 8.06 -2.86
N ALA A 111 7.98 9.29 -2.54
CA ALA A 111 7.41 10.23 -3.50
C ALA A 111 8.32 10.47 -4.72
N THR A 112 9.64 10.44 -4.53
CA THR A 112 10.65 10.61 -5.60
C THR A 112 10.64 9.50 -6.65
N PHE A 113 10.11 8.32 -6.32
CA PHE A 113 10.00 7.18 -7.26
C PHE A 113 8.56 6.89 -7.68
N ALA A 114 7.60 7.69 -7.21
CA ALA A 114 6.19 7.44 -7.45
C ALA A 114 5.83 7.51 -8.93
N GLU A 115 6.36 8.50 -9.66
CA GLU A 115 6.15 8.65 -11.10
C GLU A 115 6.72 7.47 -11.89
N SER A 116 7.97 7.07 -11.60
CA SER A 116 8.59 5.92 -12.25
C SER A 116 7.80 4.63 -12.01
N LEU A 117 7.43 4.35 -10.75
CA LEU A 117 6.63 3.18 -10.40
C LEU A 117 5.25 3.22 -11.08
N TRP A 118 4.64 4.40 -11.16
CA TRP A 118 3.36 4.60 -11.84
C TRP A 118 3.46 4.22 -13.33
N HIS A 119 4.49 4.66 -14.03
CA HIS A 119 4.73 4.27 -15.43
C HIS A 119 4.94 2.77 -15.57
N THR A 120 5.77 2.16 -14.71
CA THR A 120 5.98 0.70 -14.70
C THR A 120 4.69 -0.08 -14.51
N ILE A 121 3.80 0.38 -13.62
CA ILE A 121 2.47 -0.21 -13.41
C ILE A 121 1.60 -0.06 -14.65
N PHE A 122 1.60 1.12 -15.26
CA PHE A 122 0.78 1.41 -16.43
C PHE A 122 1.19 0.56 -17.63
N ASP A 123 2.50 0.44 -17.88
CA ASP A 123 3.05 -0.39 -18.95
C ASP A 123 2.71 -1.88 -18.75
N ALA A 124 2.81 -2.38 -17.51
CA ALA A 124 2.43 -3.76 -17.19
C ALA A 124 0.93 -4.03 -17.35
N ALA A 125 0.11 -2.99 -17.13
CA ALA A 125 -1.35 -3.05 -17.21
C ALA A 125 -1.91 -2.80 -18.61
N ALA A 126 -1.12 -2.25 -19.53
CA ALA A 126 -1.57 -1.77 -20.85
C ALA A 126 -2.35 -2.82 -21.66
N GLU A 127 -2.00 -4.11 -21.57
CA GLU A 127 -2.69 -5.18 -22.30
C GLU A 127 -4.09 -5.51 -21.76
N TYR A 128 -4.44 -5.05 -20.56
CA TYR A 128 -5.73 -5.31 -19.91
C TYR A 128 -6.72 -4.14 -19.99
N GLY A 129 -6.24 -2.95 -20.38
CA GLY A 129 -6.95 -1.70 -20.17
C GLY A 129 -6.86 -1.21 -18.74
N VAL A 130 -6.82 0.11 -18.55
CA VAL A 130 -6.65 0.75 -17.25
C VAL A 130 -7.68 1.87 -17.11
N ASP A 131 -8.33 1.90 -15.96
CA ASP A 131 -9.11 3.05 -15.50
C ASP A 131 -8.39 3.70 -14.31
N ILE A 132 -8.30 5.03 -14.31
CA ILE A 132 -7.54 5.80 -13.34
C ILE A 132 -8.50 6.69 -12.55
N GLY A 133 -8.46 6.56 -11.23
CA GLY A 133 -9.21 7.41 -10.30
C GLY A 133 -8.30 7.99 -9.21
N HIS A 134 -8.71 9.12 -8.64
CA HIS A 134 -8.05 9.69 -7.47
C HIS A 134 -8.54 9.02 -6.19
N SER A 135 -7.62 8.82 -5.24
CA SER A 135 -7.84 8.08 -3.99
C SER A 135 -8.85 8.71 -3.02
N GLU A 136 -9.38 9.90 -3.28
CA GLU A 136 -10.37 10.56 -2.41
C GLU A 136 -11.69 9.77 -2.28
N GLU A 137 -11.86 8.70 -3.07
CA GLU A 137 -13.00 7.79 -3.05
C GLU A 137 -12.74 6.42 -2.35
N LEU A 138 -11.55 6.19 -1.79
CA LEU A 138 -11.25 4.96 -1.03
C LEU A 138 -11.71 5.07 0.44
N GLY A 139 -13.01 5.26 0.62
CA GLY A 139 -13.74 5.12 1.89
C GLY A 139 -13.99 3.67 2.25
#